data_AF-A0A147HRZ3-F1
#
_entry.id   AF-A0A147HRZ3-F1
#
_cell.length_a   1.000
_cell.length_b   1.000
_cell.length_c   1.000
_cell.angle_alpha   90.00
_cell.angle_beta   90.00
_cell.angle_gamma   90.00
#
_symmetry.space_group_name_H-M   'P 1'
#
loop_
_entity.id
_entity.type
_entity.pdbx_description
1 polymer ?
#
loop_
_entity_poly.entity_id
_entity_poly.type
_entity_poly.pdbx_seq_one_letter_code
_entity_poly.pdbx_strand_id
1 'polypeptide(L)'
;TGLSRAGKTVFITALVHGLTRGGRFPVFEAYASGRIARAYLAPQPDDAVPRFAYENHVRTLVEERLWPSSTTDISELRLVIEYQRQNGADRTLTLDIVDYPGEWLLDLPLLSKSYEQWSAESLALSREPLRAKLAAPWHAHLATLKPEAREDEQAALTEARLFTDYLRACRDERFAMSLLPPGRFLMPGNLADTPALTFAPLDVPMDGSAPDHSLWAMMRRRYEAYKDVVVRPFFRDHFARLDRQIVLADALAAFNAGPEALHDLEAALAGILD
;
A
#
# COMPACT_ATOMS: atom_id res chain seq x y z
N THR A 1 2.47 8.39 -2.63
CA THR A 1 2.40 7.12 -1.88
C THR A 1 3.31 7.19 -0.66
N GLY A 2 3.41 6.11 0.11
CA GLY A 2 4.14 6.04 1.38
C GLY A 2 3.58 4.97 2.29
N LEU A 3 4.44 4.35 3.08
CA LEU A 3 4.08 3.32 4.05
C LEU A 3 3.08 3.88 5.08
N SER A 4 2.42 2.99 5.82
CA SER A 4 1.33 3.35 6.71
C SER A 4 1.66 4.55 7.59
N ARG A 5 0.70 5.49 7.66
CA ARG A 5 0.78 6.73 8.46
C ARG A 5 1.93 7.68 8.14
N ALA A 6 2.60 7.55 7.00
CA ALA A 6 3.61 8.51 6.55
C ALA A 6 3.08 9.94 6.21
N GLY A 7 1.82 10.26 6.52
CA GLY A 7 1.28 11.61 6.33
C GLY A 7 0.81 11.96 4.92
N LYS A 8 0.48 10.98 4.07
CA LYS A 8 0.01 11.19 2.68
C LYS A 8 -1.16 12.17 2.58
N THR A 9 -2.24 11.91 3.31
CA THR A 9 -3.44 12.76 3.31
C THR A 9 -3.08 14.21 3.69
N VAL A 10 -2.30 14.38 4.76
CA VAL A 10 -1.87 15.69 5.25
C VAL A 10 -1.00 16.42 4.22
N PHE A 11 -0.04 15.72 3.62
CA PHE A 11 0.85 16.27 2.60
C PHE A 11 0.07 16.78 1.39
N ILE A 12 -0.82 15.96 0.82
CA ILE A 12 -1.63 16.34 -0.34
C ILE A 12 -2.55 17.51 0.00
N THR A 13 -3.24 17.44 1.14
CA THR A 13 -4.12 18.52 1.59
C THR A 13 -3.35 19.83 1.78
N ALA A 14 -2.20 19.82 2.43
CA ALA A 14 -1.39 21.02 2.64
C ALA A 14 -0.83 21.60 1.33
N LEU A 15 -0.35 20.74 0.43
CA LEU A 15 0.15 21.16 -0.89
C LEU A 15 -0.95 21.84 -1.72
N VAL A 16 -2.11 21.17 -1.85
CA VAL A 16 -3.25 21.68 -2.61
C VAL A 16 -3.79 22.96 -1.97
N HIS A 17 -3.91 22.99 -0.65
CA HIS A 17 -4.38 24.18 0.07
C HIS A 17 -3.45 25.37 -0.14
N GLY A 18 -2.14 25.19 0.01
CA GLY A 18 -1.17 26.27 -0.20
C GLY A 18 -1.15 26.78 -1.64
N LEU A 19 -1.30 25.91 -2.64
CA LEU A 19 -1.34 26.35 -4.04
C LEU A 19 -2.63 27.10 -4.38
N THR A 20 -3.78 26.66 -3.85
CA THR A 20 -5.10 27.21 -4.21
C THR A 20 -5.56 28.39 -3.36
N ARG A 21 -5.12 28.49 -2.09
CA ARG A 21 -5.59 29.50 -1.12
C ARG A 21 -4.52 30.47 -0.66
N GLY A 22 -3.25 30.26 -1.02
CA GLY A 22 -2.15 31.12 -0.61
C GLY A 22 -1.32 30.50 0.51
N GLY A 23 -0.25 29.80 0.15
CA GLY A 23 0.74 29.22 1.06
C GLY A 23 2.05 29.98 1.06
N ARG A 24 2.99 29.58 1.92
CA ARG A 24 4.38 30.07 1.87
C ARG A 24 5.29 28.92 1.46
N PHE A 25 5.71 28.92 0.20
CA PHE A 25 6.63 27.92 -0.37
C PHE A 25 7.94 28.59 -0.79
N PRO A 26 8.82 28.98 0.16
CA PRO A 26 10.01 29.77 -0.14
C PRO A 26 11.00 29.06 -1.07
N VAL A 27 11.05 27.72 -1.02
CA VAL A 27 11.90 26.90 -1.89
C VAL A 27 11.26 26.58 -3.24
N PHE A 28 9.98 26.89 -3.43
CA PHE A 28 9.30 26.71 -4.71
C PHE A 28 9.40 28.00 -5.52
N GLU A 29 10.50 28.15 -6.25
CA GLU A 29 10.89 29.39 -6.95
C GLU A 29 9.75 30.00 -7.79
N ALA A 30 9.02 29.19 -8.57
CA ALA A 30 7.92 29.67 -9.40
C ALA A 30 6.77 30.29 -8.58
N TYR A 31 6.51 29.76 -7.38
CA TYR A 31 5.54 30.33 -6.47
C TYR A 31 6.11 31.58 -5.76
N ALA A 32 7.34 31.47 -5.23
CA ALA A 32 8.00 32.54 -4.49
C ALA A 32 8.27 33.80 -5.33
N SER A 33 8.55 33.64 -6.63
CA SER A 33 8.77 34.74 -7.57
C SER A 33 7.47 35.29 -8.19
N GLY A 34 6.30 34.84 -7.73
CA GLY A 34 5.00 35.29 -8.25
C GLY A 34 4.69 34.85 -9.68
N ARG A 35 5.37 33.81 -10.21
CA ARG A 35 5.13 33.31 -11.57
C ARG A 35 3.91 32.39 -11.66
N ILE A 36 3.40 31.88 -10.55
CA ILE A 36 2.12 31.16 -10.52
C ILE A 36 1.01 32.19 -10.40
N ALA A 37 0.25 32.35 -11.50
CA ALA A 37 -0.87 33.28 -11.55
C ALA A 37 -2.06 32.75 -10.75
N ARG A 38 -2.36 31.46 -10.92
CA ARG A 38 -3.49 30.81 -10.25
C ARG A 38 -3.31 29.30 -10.19
N ALA A 39 -3.84 28.69 -9.13
CA ALA A 39 -4.10 27.26 -9.10
C ALA A 39 -5.54 26.98 -8.65
N TYR A 40 -6.22 26.03 -9.28
CA TYR A 40 -7.60 25.66 -8.94
C TYR A 40 -7.89 24.20 -9.24
N LEU A 41 -8.83 23.62 -8.49
CA LEU A 41 -9.29 22.25 -8.70
C LEU A 41 -10.12 22.16 -9.99
N ALA A 42 -9.93 21.09 -10.74
CA ALA A 42 -10.73 20.77 -11.92
C ALA A 42 -11.28 19.34 -11.83
N PRO A 43 -12.31 18.98 -12.63
CA PRO A 43 -12.77 17.60 -12.72
C PRO A 43 -11.64 16.66 -13.09
N GLN A 44 -11.58 15.53 -12.37
CA GLN A 44 -10.57 14.50 -12.55
C GLN A 44 -10.78 13.73 -13.86
N PRO A 45 -9.75 13.06 -14.42
CA PRO A 45 -9.87 12.37 -15.69
C PRO A 45 -10.60 11.02 -15.63
N ASP A 46 -10.58 10.32 -14.49
CA ASP A 46 -11.06 8.94 -14.38
C ASP A 46 -12.23 8.86 -13.40
N ASP A 47 -13.45 8.74 -13.93
CA ASP A 47 -14.67 8.61 -13.13
C ASP A 47 -14.78 7.27 -12.40
N ALA A 48 -13.91 6.29 -12.70
CA ALA A 48 -13.87 5.01 -11.99
C ALA A 48 -13.06 5.07 -10.68
N VAL A 49 -12.23 6.11 -10.49
CA VAL A 49 -11.39 6.30 -9.30
C VAL A 49 -12.09 7.27 -8.35
N PRO A 50 -12.18 6.98 -7.03
CA PRO A 50 -12.73 7.92 -6.08
C PRO A 50 -11.96 9.26 -6.06
N ARG A 51 -12.67 10.38 -5.94
CA ARG A 51 -12.02 11.69 -5.78
C ARG A 51 -11.41 11.85 -4.39
N PHE A 52 -10.20 12.40 -4.30
CA PHE A 52 -9.59 12.81 -3.03
C PHE A 52 -10.46 13.87 -2.34
N ALA A 53 -10.87 13.61 -1.10
CA ALA A 53 -11.83 14.40 -0.35
C ALA A 53 -11.21 15.66 0.29
N TYR A 54 -10.53 16.47 -0.52
CA TYR A 54 -9.77 17.66 -0.11
C TYR A 54 -10.54 18.56 0.87
N GLU A 55 -11.79 18.92 0.55
CA GLU A 55 -12.60 19.83 1.36
C GLU A 55 -12.89 19.26 2.74
N ASN A 56 -13.19 17.96 2.82
CA ASN A 56 -13.40 17.27 4.10
C ASN A 56 -12.10 17.23 4.91
N HIS A 57 -10.95 16.95 4.29
CA HIS A 57 -9.67 16.93 4.98
C HIS A 57 -9.25 18.31 5.51
N VAL A 58 -9.51 19.37 4.75
CA VAL A 58 -9.30 20.75 5.24
C VAL A 58 -10.21 21.04 6.44
N ARG A 59 -11.49 20.68 6.37
CA ARG A 59 -12.43 20.84 7.50
C ARG A 59 -11.92 20.14 8.75
N THR A 60 -11.51 18.87 8.62
CA THR A 60 -10.99 18.08 9.75
C THR A 60 -9.73 18.73 10.36
N LEU A 61 -8.80 19.22 9.53
CA LEU A 61 -7.57 19.86 10.01
C LEU A 61 -7.83 21.21 10.68
N VAL A 62 -8.67 22.06 10.09
CA VAL A 62 -8.82 23.47 10.49
C VAL A 62 -9.92 23.65 11.53
N GLU A 63 -11.08 23.04 11.31
CA GLU A 63 -12.26 23.21 12.16
C GLU A 63 -12.25 22.22 13.32
N GLU A 64 -12.07 20.93 13.02
CA GLU A 64 -12.10 19.86 14.04
C GLU A 64 -10.76 19.76 14.80
N ARG A 65 -9.67 20.30 14.21
CA ARG A 65 -8.29 20.20 14.74
C ARG A 65 -7.84 18.76 14.96
N LEU A 66 -8.27 17.88 14.08
CA LEU A 66 -7.92 16.47 14.06
C LEU A 66 -7.07 16.14 12.84
N TRP A 67 -6.30 15.07 12.94
CA TRP A 67 -5.65 14.50 11.76
C TRP A 67 -6.67 13.76 10.91
N PRO A 68 -6.72 14.01 9.58
CA PRO A 68 -7.57 13.26 8.67
C PRO A 68 -7.32 11.76 8.74
N SER A 69 -8.34 10.97 8.41
CA SER A 69 -8.21 9.53 8.27
C SER A 69 -7.12 9.17 7.25
N SER A 70 -6.43 8.07 7.52
CA SER A 70 -5.41 7.54 6.61
C SER A 70 -6.03 7.03 5.31
N THR A 71 -5.28 7.13 4.21
CA THR A 71 -5.63 6.58 2.91
C THR A 71 -5.92 5.08 3.01
N THR A 72 -7.17 4.68 2.73
CA THR A 72 -7.58 3.26 2.74
C THR A 72 -7.72 2.63 1.36
N ASP A 73 -7.88 3.46 0.34
CA ASP A 73 -8.08 3.07 -1.05
C ASP A 73 -7.43 4.11 -1.97
N ILE A 74 -7.39 3.82 -3.26
CA ILE A 74 -6.93 4.77 -4.28
C ILE A 74 -7.89 5.97 -4.37
N SER A 75 -7.32 7.16 -4.52
CA SER A 75 -8.09 8.35 -4.84
C SER A 75 -7.29 9.32 -5.70
N GLU A 76 -7.98 10.18 -6.46
CA GLU A 76 -7.33 11.13 -7.37
C GLU A 76 -7.86 12.56 -7.25
N LEU A 77 -7.05 13.51 -7.66
CA LEU A 77 -7.40 14.93 -7.72
C LEU A 77 -6.68 15.59 -8.88
N ARG A 78 -7.40 16.43 -9.63
CA ARG A 78 -6.80 17.30 -10.64
C ARG A 78 -6.65 18.73 -10.14
N LEU A 79 -5.43 19.25 -10.26
CA LEU A 79 -5.09 20.66 -10.04
C LEU A 79 -4.64 21.29 -11.37
N VAL A 80 -5.25 22.40 -11.74
CA VAL A 80 -4.81 23.21 -12.88
C VAL A 80 -3.99 24.39 -12.34
N ILE A 81 -2.78 24.56 -12.85
CA ILE A 81 -1.84 25.61 -12.45
C ILE A 81 -1.53 26.47 -13.68
N GLU A 82 -1.97 27.72 -13.64
CA GLU A 82 -1.63 28.74 -14.62
C GLU A 82 -0.37 29.47 -14.15
N TYR A 83 0.66 29.48 -14.99
CA TYR A 83 1.96 30.05 -14.65
C TYR A 83 2.64 30.71 -15.84
N GLN A 84 3.54 31.63 -15.52
CA GLN A 84 4.38 32.31 -16.47
C GLN A 84 5.77 31.64 -16.53
N ARG A 85 6.23 31.33 -17.74
CA ARG A 85 7.61 30.90 -17.96
C ARG A 85 8.59 32.05 -17.72
N GLN A 86 9.88 31.72 -17.55
CA GLN A 86 10.93 32.74 -17.38
C GLN A 86 11.01 33.74 -18.55
N ASN A 87 10.62 33.31 -19.76
CA ASN A 87 10.55 34.18 -20.94
C ASN A 87 9.24 34.99 -21.05
N GLY A 88 8.40 34.98 -20.01
CA GLY A 88 7.17 35.74 -19.96
C GLY A 88 5.93 35.07 -20.59
N ALA A 89 6.08 33.88 -21.18
CA ALA A 89 4.96 33.20 -21.86
C ALA A 89 4.03 32.48 -20.86
N ASP A 90 2.72 32.69 -21.02
CA ASP A 90 1.70 32.03 -20.21
C ASP A 90 1.53 30.55 -20.59
N ARG A 91 1.42 29.69 -19.58
CA ARG A 91 1.22 28.25 -19.73
C ARG A 91 0.30 27.72 -18.66
N THR A 92 -0.31 26.59 -18.98
CA THR A 92 -1.13 25.82 -18.07
C THR A 92 -0.47 24.47 -17.84
N LEU A 93 -0.35 24.07 -16.58
CA LEU A 93 0.03 22.74 -16.14
C LEU A 93 -1.20 22.07 -15.52
N THR A 94 -1.61 20.94 -16.08
CA THR A 94 -2.57 20.05 -15.44
C THR A 94 -1.80 19.02 -14.63
N LEU A 95 -1.98 19.03 -13.32
CA LEU A 95 -1.34 18.13 -12.38
C LEU A 95 -2.39 17.19 -11.80
N ASP A 96 -2.30 15.91 -12.17
CA ASP A 96 -3.09 14.84 -11.57
C ASP A 96 -2.32 14.24 -10.40
N ILE A 97 -2.94 14.24 -9.22
CA ILE A 97 -2.38 13.70 -7.98
C ILE A 97 -3.16 12.44 -7.64
N VAL A 98 -2.47 11.31 -7.65
CA VAL A 98 -3.05 10.01 -7.26
C VAL A 98 -2.48 9.62 -5.90
N ASP A 99 -3.37 9.42 -4.92
CA ASP A 99 -3.06 8.86 -3.61
C ASP A 99 -3.46 7.38 -3.57
N TYR A 100 -2.59 6.53 -3.05
CA TYR A 100 -2.86 5.11 -2.87
C TYR A 100 -2.03 4.56 -1.70
N PRO A 101 -2.48 3.46 -1.05
CA PRO A 101 -1.74 2.81 0.04
C PRO A 101 -0.35 2.34 -0.40
N GLY A 102 0.68 2.61 0.40
CA GLY A 102 2.06 2.21 0.07
C GLY A 102 2.27 0.70 0.16
N GLU A 103 1.47 0.05 1.01
CA GLU A 103 1.43 -1.39 1.20
C GLU A 103 1.15 -2.12 -0.11
N TRP A 104 0.46 -1.48 -1.06
CA TRP A 104 0.17 -2.04 -2.36
C TRP A 104 1.39 -2.18 -3.29
N LEU A 105 2.47 -1.44 -3.03
CA LEU A 105 3.73 -1.59 -3.76
C LEU A 105 4.52 -2.81 -3.29
N LEU A 106 4.31 -3.24 -2.04
CA LEU A 106 4.94 -4.43 -1.49
C LEU A 106 4.49 -5.72 -2.21
N ASP A 107 3.42 -5.65 -2.99
CA ASP A 107 2.93 -6.76 -3.79
C ASP A 107 3.63 -6.88 -5.15
N LEU A 108 4.36 -5.86 -5.61
CA LEU A 108 5.02 -5.91 -6.93
C LEU A 108 6.02 -7.07 -7.05
N PRO A 109 6.87 -7.36 -6.05
CA PRO A 109 7.76 -8.51 -6.09
C PRO A 109 7.01 -9.85 -6.25
N LEU A 110 5.75 -9.96 -5.82
CA LEU A 110 4.95 -11.20 -5.95
C LEU A 110 4.73 -11.59 -7.41
N LEU A 111 4.74 -10.62 -8.34
CA LEU A 111 4.61 -10.91 -9.78
C LEU A 111 5.73 -11.81 -10.30
N SER A 112 6.91 -11.75 -9.67
CA SER A 112 8.10 -12.53 -10.03
C SER A 112 8.27 -13.81 -9.21
N LYS A 113 7.46 -14.02 -8.17
CA LYS A 113 7.58 -15.14 -7.23
C LYS A 113 6.50 -16.20 -7.46
N SER A 114 6.89 -17.47 -7.37
CA SER A 114 5.94 -18.57 -7.24
C SER A 114 5.28 -18.55 -5.85
N TYR A 115 4.16 -19.27 -5.72
CA TYR A 115 3.49 -19.44 -4.44
C TYR A 115 4.41 -20.09 -3.39
N GLU A 116 5.20 -21.07 -3.79
CA GLU A 116 6.10 -21.82 -2.93
C GLU A 116 7.25 -20.94 -2.42
N GLN A 117 7.83 -20.10 -3.29
CA GLN A 117 8.85 -19.12 -2.93
C GLN A 117 8.30 -18.12 -1.92
N TRP A 118 7.16 -17.49 -2.24
CA TRP A 118 6.50 -16.56 -1.34
C TRP A 118 6.12 -17.20 0.01
N SER A 119 5.66 -18.45 -0.01
CA SER A 119 5.27 -19.17 1.21
C SER A 119 6.48 -19.43 2.11
N ALA A 120 7.59 -19.90 1.53
CA ALA A 120 8.83 -20.16 2.25
C ALA A 120 9.40 -18.87 2.88
N GLU A 121 9.44 -17.77 2.12
CA GLU A 121 9.89 -16.46 2.61
C GLU A 121 8.99 -15.92 3.73
N SER A 122 7.67 -16.00 3.55
CA SER A 122 6.69 -15.54 4.55
C SER A 122 6.81 -16.33 5.86
N LEU A 123 6.99 -17.65 5.77
CA LEU A 123 7.22 -18.51 6.93
C LEU A 123 8.54 -18.19 7.60
N ALA A 124 9.62 -17.98 6.84
CA ALA A 124 10.92 -17.61 7.38
C ALA A 124 10.85 -16.30 8.17
N LEU A 125 10.28 -15.25 7.58
CA LEU A 125 10.07 -13.95 8.25
C LEU A 125 9.23 -14.12 9.51
N SER A 126 8.14 -14.89 9.45
CA SER A 126 7.25 -15.08 10.59
C SER A 126 7.89 -15.79 11.79
N ARG A 127 9.00 -16.49 11.58
CA ARG A 127 9.77 -17.21 12.61
C ARG A 127 10.82 -16.33 13.29
N GLU A 128 11.03 -15.10 12.83
CA GLU A 128 11.94 -14.15 13.47
C GLU A 128 11.47 -13.76 14.88
N PRO A 129 12.38 -13.42 15.81
CA PRO A 129 12.04 -13.26 17.23
C PRO A 129 10.87 -12.30 17.53
N LEU A 130 10.77 -11.19 16.79
CA LEU A 130 9.69 -10.20 16.98
C LEU A 130 8.35 -10.65 16.39
N ARG A 131 8.39 -11.44 15.32
CA ARG A 131 7.21 -11.92 14.57
C ARG A 131 6.65 -13.23 15.14
N ALA A 132 7.52 -14.10 15.67
CA ALA A 132 7.18 -15.44 16.12
C ALA A 132 6.06 -15.46 17.17
N LYS A 133 6.05 -14.50 18.11
CA LYS A 133 4.99 -14.38 19.11
C LYS A 133 3.64 -14.01 18.50
N LEU A 134 3.65 -13.14 17.48
CA LEU A 134 2.45 -12.68 16.78
C LEU A 134 1.92 -13.76 15.82
N ALA A 135 2.82 -14.53 15.20
CA ALA A 135 2.52 -15.61 14.28
C ALA A 135 2.06 -16.91 14.98
N ALA A 136 2.24 -17.03 16.30
CA ALA A 136 2.01 -18.28 17.03
C ALA A 136 0.60 -18.89 16.82
N PRO A 137 -0.52 -18.13 16.84
CA PRO A 137 -1.84 -18.70 16.56
C PRO A 137 -1.97 -19.24 15.13
N TRP A 138 -1.38 -18.55 14.16
CA TRP A 138 -1.34 -18.96 12.76
C TRP A 138 -0.48 -20.23 12.60
N HIS A 139 0.73 -20.27 13.14
CA HIS A 139 1.61 -21.45 13.07
C HIS A 139 1.00 -22.68 13.72
N ALA A 140 0.27 -22.50 14.83
CA ALA A 140 -0.42 -23.60 15.49
C ALA A 140 -1.50 -24.22 14.59
N HIS A 141 -2.24 -23.42 13.82
CA HIS A 141 -3.21 -23.93 12.87
C HIS A 141 -2.53 -24.56 11.64
N LEU A 142 -1.52 -23.89 11.08
CA LEU A 142 -0.75 -24.38 9.94
C LEU A 142 -0.20 -25.80 10.20
N ALA A 143 0.29 -26.08 11.41
CA ALA A 143 0.81 -27.39 11.80
C ALA A 143 -0.24 -28.52 11.78
N THR A 144 -1.53 -28.18 11.76
CA THR A 144 -2.64 -29.15 11.65
C THR A 144 -3.00 -29.47 10.21
N LEU A 145 -2.57 -28.65 9.26
CA LEU A 145 -2.91 -28.78 7.85
C LEU A 145 -1.98 -29.80 7.17
N LYS A 146 -2.53 -30.51 6.18
CA LYS A 146 -1.76 -31.38 5.28
C LYS A 146 -1.88 -30.80 3.87
N PRO A 147 -0.85 -30.12 3.34
CA PRO A 147 -0.92 -29.45 2.05
C PRO A 147 -1.37 -30.36 0.90
N GLU A 148 -1.00 -31.63 0.92
CA GLU A 148 -1.31 -32.64 -0.10
C GLU A 148 -2.69 -33.29 0.08
N ALA A 149 -3.38 -33.04 1.20
CA ALA A 149 -4.74 -33.51 1.40
C ALA A 149 -5.71 -32.79 0.45
N ARG A 150 -6.90 -33.38 0.27
CA ARG A 150 -7.96 -32.81 -0.56
C ARG A 150 -8.27 -31.37 -0.17
N GLU A 151 -8.55 -30.53 -1.16
CA GLU A 151 -8.95 -29.12 -0.96
C GLU A 151 -10.10 -28.99 0.03
N ASP A 152 -9.97 -28.02 0.94
CA ASP A 152 -10.93 -27.73 2.01
C ASP A 152 -11.11 -26.21 2.14
N GLU A 153 -12.30 -25.75 1.79
CA GLU A 153 -12.67 -24.33 1.82
C GLU A 153 -12.61 -23.74 3.23
N GLN A 154 -13.05 -24.48 4.25
CA GLN A 154 -13.10 -23.97 5.63
C GLN A 154 -11.71 -23.88 6.24
N ALA A 155 -10.84 -24.85 5.92
CA ALA A 155 -9.42 -24.78 6.27
C ALA A 155 -8.76 -23.56 5.62
N ALA A 156 -9.02 -23.34 4.33
CA ALA A 156 -8.43 -22.21 3.61
C ALA A 156 -8.89 -20.85 4.15
N LEU A 157 -10.18 -20.69 4.47
CA LEU A 157 -10.71 -19.47 5.08
C LEU A 157 -10.13 -19.21 6.48
N THR A 158 -10.01 -20.27 7.29
CA THR A 158 -9.46 -20.16 8.65
C THR A 158 -7.99 -19.76 8.60
N GLU A 159 -7.22 -20.40 7.73
CA GLU A 159 -5.80 -20.12 7.54
C GLU A 159 -5.56 -18.71 7.01
N ALA A 160 -6.32 -18.28 5.99
CA ALA A 160 -6.25 -16.91 5.46
C ALA A 160 -6.57 -15.86 6.53
N ARG A 161 -7.59 -16.09 7.36
CA ARG A 161 -7.94 -15.20 8.48
C ARG A 161 -6.79 -15.09 9.48
N LEU A 162 -6.25 -16.22 9.95
CA LEU A 162 -5.17 -16.23 10.94
C LEU A 162 -3.89 -15.57 10.41
N PHE A 163 -3.57 -15.80 9.13
CA PHE A 163 -2.47 -15.12 8.47
C PHE A 163 -2.72 -13.61 8.37
N THR A 164 -3.93 -13.18 8.01
CA THR A 164 -4.32 -11.76 7.99
C THR A 164 -4.21 -11.11 9.37
N ASP A 165 -4.64 -11.80 10.42
CA ASP A 165 -4.56 -11.31 11.80
C ASP A 165 -3.10 -11.17 12.26
N TYR A 166 -2.22 -12.10 11.87
CA TYR A 166 -0.77 -11.97 12.04
C TYR A 166 -0.21 -10.72 11.34
N LEU A 167 -0.56 -10.48 10.07
CA LEU A 167 -0.12 -9.29 9.34
C LEU A 167 -0.61 -8.01 10.04
N ARG A 168 -1.87 -7.97 10.49
CA ARG A 168 -2.44 -6.83 11.22
C ARG A 168 -1.71 -6.59 12.53
N ALA A 169 -1.36 -7.64 13.26
CA ALA A 169 -0.61 -7.54 14.50
C ALA A 169 0.81 -7.00 14.27
N CYS A 170 1.47 -7.37 13.18
CA CYS A 170 2.79 -6.83 12.81
C CYS A 170 2.75 -5.33 12.45
N ARG A 171 1.62 -4.86 11.91
CA ARG A 171 1.40 -3.45 11.57
C ARG A 171 1.14 -2.56 12.80
N ASP A 172 0.76 -3.14 13.95
CA ASP A 172 0.47 -2.37 15.16
C ASP A 172 1.64 -1.44 15.53
N GLU A 173 1.33 -0.26 16.07
CA GLU A 173 2.27 0.85 16.38
C GLU A 173 3.47 0.42 17.20
N ARG A 174 3.29 -0.66 17.98
CA ARG A 174 4.32 -1.23 18.84
C ARG A 174 5.43 -1.94 18.07
N PHE A 175 5.15 -2.38 16.85
CA PHE A 175 6.07 -3.17 16.02
C PHE A 175 6.45 -2.45 14.73
N ALA A 176 5.56 -1.61 14.20
CA ALA A 176 5.79 -0.74 13.04
C ALA A 176 6.42 -1.45 11.82
N MET A 177 6.12 -2.74 11.63
CA MET A 177 6.68 -3.51 10.53
C MET A 177 6.03 -3.10 9.21
N SER A 178 6.86 -2.92 8.20
CA SER A 178 6.58 -2.45 6.86
C SER A 178 6.67 -3.56 5.81
N LEU A 179 7.46 -4.62 6.00
CA LEU A 179 7.56 -5.74 5.06
C LEU A 179 6.49 -6.82 5.32
N LEU A 180 5.26 -6.54 4.84
CA LEU A 180 4.06 -7.37 5.08
C LEU A 180 3.26 -7.68 3.80
N PRO A 181 3.84 -8.33 2.77
CA PRO A 181 3.06 -8.83 1.66
C PRO A 181 2.17 -10.03 2.09
N PRO A 182 0.93 -10.15 1.59
CA PRO A 182 0.31 -9.32 0.56
C PRO A 182 -0.38 -8.06 1.13
N GLY A 183 -0.09 -6.89 0.56
CA GLY A 183 -0.54 -5.59 1.05
C GLY A 183 -2.06 -5.39 1.08
N ARG A 184 -2.82 -6.04 0.18
CA ARG A 184 -4.29 -5.94 0.19
C ARG A 184 -4.95 -6.73 1.32
N PHE A 185 -4.23 -7.61 2.02
CA PHE A 185 -4.76 -8.23 3.25
C PHE A 185 -4.90 -7.20 4.38
N LEU A 186 -4.01 -6.20 4.39
CA LEU A 186 -4.04 -5.09 5.34
C LEU A 186 -4.92 -3.94 4.87
N MET A 187 -4.94 -3.70 3.55
CA MET A 187 -5.64 -2.59 2.90
C MET A 187 -6.50 -3.14 1.76
N PRO A 188 -7.64 -3.80 2.07
CA PRO A 188 -8.41 -4.55 1.06
C PRO A 188 -9.18 -3.67 0.08
N GLY A 189 -9.45 -2.40 0.39
CA GLY A 189 -10.30 -1.54 -0.43
C GLY A 189 -11.63 -2.25 -0.75
N ASN A 190 -11.99 -2.26 -2.03
CA ASN A 190 -13.20 -2.93 -2.53
C ASN A 190 -13.14 -4.48 -2.52
N LEU A 191 -12.02 -5.09 -2.12
CA LEU A 191 -11.81 -6.55 -2.14
C LEU A 191 -12.12 -7.24 -0.80
N ALA A 192 -12.52 -6.49 0.24
CA ALA A 192 -12.63 -6.99 1.62
C ALA A 192 -13.49 -8.26 1.76
N ASP A 193 -14.54 -8.39 0.95
CA ASP A 193 -15.48 -9.52 0.99
C ASP A 193 -15.32 -10.47 -0.22
N THR A 194 -14.19 -10.39 -0.93
CA THR A 194 -13.96 -11.20 -2.13
C THR A 194 -13.11 -12.44 -1.82
N PRO A 195 -13.31 -13.56 -2.55
CA PRO A 195 -12.45 -14.74 -2.45
C PRO A 195 -10.97 -14.47 -2.80
N ALA A 196 -10.65 -13.33 -3.41
CA ALA A 196 -9.27 -12.99 -3.80
C ALA A 196 -8.31 -12.87 -2.60
N LEU A 197 -8.84 -12.68 -1.37
CA LEU A 197 -8.06 -12.55 -0.14
C LEU A 197 -8.16 -13.79 0.76
N THR A 198 -8.37 -14.97 0.18
CA THR A 198 -8.61 -16.23 0.92
C THR A 198 -7.49 -17.26 0.73
N PHE A 199 -6.24 -16.79 0.68
CA PHE A 199 -5.05 -17.65 0.63
C PHE A 199 -4.06 -17.29 1.74
N ALA A 200 -3.16 -18.22 2.02
CA ALA A 200 -2.12 -18.06 3.04
C ALA A 200 -0.92 -18.98 2.73
N PRO A 201 0.23 -18.73 3.38
CA PRO A 201 1.43 -19.55 3.21
C PRO A 201 1.19 -20.98 3.71
N LEU A 202 1.61 -21.98 2.96
CA LEU A 202 1.69 -23.37 3.43
C LEU A 202 3.16 -23.78 3.61
N ASP A 203 3.43 -24.71 4.53
CA ASP A 203 4.77 -25.29 4.70
C ASP A 203 4.99 -26.37 3.63
N VAL A 204 5.39 -25.93 2.44
CA VAL A 204 5.62 -26.76 1.25
C VAL A 204 7.03 -26.58 0.70
N PRO A 205 7.63 -27.61 0.08
CA PRO A 205 8.97 -27.50 -0.51
C PRO A 205 8.97 -26.54 -1.71
N MET A 206 10.02 -25.71 -1.81
CA MET A 206 10.17 -24.70 -2.88
C MET A 206 10.11 -25.30 -4.29
N ASP A 207 10.71 -26.48 -4.49
CA ASP A 207 10.78 -27.17 -5.78
C ASP A 207 9.76 -28.31 -5.92
N GLY A 208 8.76 -28.37 -5.04
CA GLY A 208 7.76 -29.44 -5.09
C GLY A 208 6.60 -29.14 -6.04
N SER A 209 5.75 -30.15 -6.24
CA SER A 209 4.58 -30.05 -7.10
C SER A 209 3.30 -30.22 -6.29
N ALA A 210 2.40 -29.24 -6.35
CA ALA A 210 1.09 -29.34 -5.76
C ALA A 210 0.26 -30.44 -6.44
N PRO A 211 -0.19 -31.48 -5.72
CA PRO A 211 -1.09 -32.49 -6.28
C PRO A 211 -2.42 -31.86 -6.71
N ASP A 212 -3.02 -32.37 -7.78
CA ASP A 212 -4.32 -31.88 -8.25
C ASP A 212 -5.40 -32.05 -7.17
N HIS A 213 -6.29 -31.05 -7.07
CA HIS A 213 -7.37 -31.00 -6.05
C HIS A 213 -6.90 -31.04 -4.59
N SER A 214 -5.63 -30.70 -4.33
CA SER A 214 -5.10 -30.55 -2.98
C SER A 214 -5.31 -29.14 -2.42
N LEU A 215 -5.20 -28.99 -1.10
CA LEU A 215 -5.17 -27.70 -0.43
C LEU A 215 -4.04 -26.81 -0.98
N TRP A 216 -2.87 -27.39 -1.26
CA TRP A 216 -1.76 -26.68 -1.90
C TRP A 216 -2.13 -26.16 -3.29
N ALA A 217 -2.72 -26.99 -4.15
CA ALA A 217 -3.13 -26.56 -5.48
C ALA A 217 -4.18 -25.43 -5.42
N MET A 218 -5.09 -25.50 -4.45
CA MET A 218 -6.08 -24.46 -4.17
C MET A 218 -5.44 -23.14 -3.74
N MET A 219 -4.49 -23.16 -2.79
CA MET A 219 -3.79 -21.96 -2.33
C MET A 219 -2.94 -21.32 -3.43
N ARG A 220 -2.20 -22.14 -4.19
CA ARG A 220 -1.42 -21.69 -5.34
C ARG A 220 -2.31 -21.01 -6.39
N ARG A 221 -3.45 -21.62 -6.73
CA ARG A 221 -4.43 -21.04 -7.67
C ARG A 221 -4.94 -19.68 -7.18
N ARG A 222 -5.26 -19.55 -5.88
CA ARG A 222 -5.74 -18.29 -5.29
C ARG A 222 -4.67 -17.20 -5.27
N TYR A 223 -3.42 -17.57 -4.99
CA TYR A 223 -2.27 -16.66 -5.08
C TYR A 223 -2.03 -16.15 -6.50
N GLU A 224 -2.08 -17.02 -7.51
CA GLU A 224 -1.95 -16.58 -8.91
C GLU A 224 -3.15 -15.73 -9.34
N ALA A 225 -4.37 -16.07 -8.91
CA ALA A 225 -5.55 -15.23 -9.15
C ALA A 225 -5.40 -13.84 -8.49
N TYR A 226 -4.83 -13.75 -7.30
CA TYR A 226 -4.51 -12.48 -6.65
C TYR A 226 -3.53 -11.65 -7.49
N LYS A 227 -2.45 -12.26 -7.99
CA LYS A 227 -1.50 -11.59 -8.88
C LYS A 227 -2.21 -11.03 -10.13
N ASP A 228 -3.05 -11.83 -10.77
CA ASP A 228 -3.68 -11.48 -12.04
C ASP A 228 -4.84 -10.48 -11.92
N VAL A 229 -5.63 -10.57 -10.85
CA VAL A 229 -6.85 -9.77 -10.67
C VAL A 229 -6.60 -8.53 -9.79
N VAL A 230 -5.58 -8.55 -8.93
CA VAL A 230 -5.33 -7.47 -7.97
C VAL A 230 -4.02 -6.74 -8.29
N VAL A 231 -2.91 -7.47 -8.39
CA VAL A 231 -1.58 -6.84 -8.49
C VAL A 231 -1.31 -6.28 -9.89
N ARG A 232 -1.51 -7.09 -10.95
CA ARG A 232 -1.27 -6.67 -12.34
C ARG A 232 -2.15 -5.50 -12.77
N PRO A 233 -3.48 -5.49 -12.51
CA PRO A 233 -4.33 -4.38 -12.94
C PRO A 233 -3.93 -3.08 -12.24
N PHE A 234 -3.65 -3.11 -10.94
CA PHE A 234 -3.15 -1.93 -10.23
C PHE A 234 -1.88 -1.36 -10.86
N PHE A 235 -0.91 -2.23 -11.18
CA PHE A 235 0.34 -1.80 -11.81
C PHE A 235 0.09 -1.21 -13.20
N ARG A 236 -0.70 -1.89 -14.04
CA ARG A 236 -0.96 -1.45 -15.41
C ARG A 236 -1.80 -0.17 -15.48
N ASP A 237 -2.86 -0.08 -14.69
CA ASP A 237 -3.88 0.95 -14.82
C ASP A 237 -3.52 2.24 -14.08
N HIS A 238 -2.71 2.13 -13.02
CA HIS A 238 -2.30 3.28 -12.21
C HIS A 238 -0.79 3.50 -12.25
N PHE A 239 0.01 2.51 -11.87
CA PHE A 239 1.45 2.71 -11.68
C PHE A 239 2.17 3.05 -12.99
N ALA A 240 1.88 2.35 -14.09
CA ALA A 240 2.52 2.57 -15.39
C ALA A 240 2.19 3.94 -16.02
N ARG A 241 1.18 4.65 -15.50
CA ARG A 241 0.76 5.98 -15.97
C ARG A 241 1.38 7.13 -15.18
N LEU A 242 2.15 6.85 -14.12
CA LEU A 242 2.74 7.87 -13.26
C LEU A 242 3.97 8.49 -13.92
N ASP A 243 3.94 9.81 -14.15
CA ASP A 243 5.12 10.55 -14.62
C ASP A 243 6.16 10.74 -13.52
N ARG A 244 5.72 10.88 -12.26
CA ARG A 244 6.55 11.19 -11.09
C ARG A 244 5.97 10.51 -9.86
N GLN A 245 6.85 10.19 -8.90
CA GLN A 245 6.45 9.54 -7.66
C GLN A 245 7.09 10.20 -6.44
N ILE A 246 6.29 10.36 -5.39
CA ILE A 246 6.72 10.75 -4.05
C ILE A 246 6.36 9.61 -3.10
N VAL A 247 7.36 9.08 -2.41
CA VAL A 247 7.22 8.07 -1.35
C VAL A 247 7.49 8.75 -0.01
N LEU A 248 6.46 8.85 0.82
CA LEU A 248 6.59 9.35 2.19
C LEU A 248 6.95 8.21 3.12
N ALA A 249 7.87 8.46 4.04
CA ALA A 249 8.28 7.53 5.10
C ALA A 249 8.35 8.24 6.44
N ASP A 250 7.75 7.65 7.48
CA ASP A 250 7.85 8.13 8.86
C ASP A 250 9.06 7.48 9.54
N ALA A 251 10.22 8.11 9.39
CA ALA A 251 11.45 7.63 10.02
C ALA A 251 11.41 7.74 11.56
N LEU A 252 10.68 8.72 12.11
CA LEU A 252 10.63 8.95 13.56
C LEU A 252 9.90 7.80 14.26
N ALA A 253 8.80 7.32 13.69
CA ALA A 253 8.09 6.15 14.19
C ALA A 253 9.01 4.91 14.22
N ALA A 254 9.76 4.67 13.13
CA ALA A 254 10.70 3.56 13.05
C ALA A 254 11.83 3.68 14.09
N PHE A 255 12.41 4.88 14.25
CA PHE A 255 13.43 5.13 15.28
C PHE A 255 12.93 4.87 16.70
N ASN A 256 11.68 5.26 17.00
CA ASN A 256 11.08 5.04 18.32
C ASN A 256 10.74 3.57 18.59
N ALA A 257 10.47 2.78 17.55
CA ALA A 257 10.14 1.35 17.66
C ALA A 257 11.39 0.47 17.86
N GLY A 258 12.56 0.91 17.41
CA GLY A 258 13.85 0.25 17.64
C GLY A 258 14.60 -0.14 16.35
N PRO A 259 15.84 -0.65 16.48
CA PRO A 259 16.71 -0.99 15.33
C PRO A 259 16.07 -1.97 14.34
N GLU A 260 15.31 -2.93 14.84
CA GLU A 260 14.66 -3.94 14.00
C GLU A 260 13.57 -3.33 13.11
N ALA A 261 12.78 -2.38 13.63
CA ALA A 261 11.77 -1.67 12.85
C ALA A 261 12.42 -0.78 11.77
N LEU A 262 13.61 -0.22 12.06
CA LEU A 262 14.37 0.55 11.07
C LEU A 262 14.89 -0.34 9.93
N HIS A 263 15.50 -1.49 10.23
CA HIS A 263 15.93 -2.43 9.19
C HIS A 263 14.75 -2.95 8.36
N ASP A 264 13.59 -3.16 8.98
CA ASP A 264 12.37 -3.58 8.28
C ASP A 264 11.85 -2.48 7.34
N LEU A 265 11.90 -1.21 7.77
CA LEU A 265 11.60 -0.05 6.92
C LEU A 265 12.59 0.05 5.74
N GLU A 266 13.89 -0.14 5.97
CA GLU A 266 14.91 -0.17 4.92
C GLU A 266 14.65 -1.27 3.90
N ALA A 267 14.36 -2.48 4.35
CA ALA A 267 14.04 -3.62 3.49
C ALA A 267 12.75 -3.39 2.67
N ALA A 268 11.72 -2.81 3.29
CA ALA A 268 10.48 -2.46 2.59
C ALA A 268 10.70 -1.39 1.52
N LEU A 269 11.52 -0.37 1.81
CA LEU A 269 11.85 0.67 0.83
C LEU A 269 12.72 0.11 -0.31
N ALA A 270 13.70 -0.75 -0.01
CA ALA A 270 14.52 -1.41 -1.03
C ALA A 270 13.65 -2.22 -2.00
N GLY A 271 12.72 -3.05 -1.48
CA GLY A 271 11.82 -3.84 -2.31
C GLY A 271 10.77 -3.04 -3.10
N ILE A 272 10.56 -1.75 -2.78
CA ILE A 272 9.72 -0.83 -3.58
C ILE A 272 10.52 -0.18 -4.72
N LEU A 273 11.83 -0.03 -4.54
CA LEU A 273 12.70 0.67 -5.49
C LEU A 273 13.28 -0.26 -6.57
N ASP A 274 13.34 -1.56 -6.30
CA ASP A 274 13.73 -2.63 -7.24
C ASP A 274 12.59 -3.00 -8.22
#